data_AF-A0A957QJV7-F1
#
_entry.id   AF-A0A957QJV7-F1
#
_cell.length_a   1.000
_cell.length_b   1.000
_cell.length_c   1.000
_cell.angle_alpha   90.00
_cell.angle_beta   90.00
_cell.angle_gamma   90.00
#
_symmetry.space_group_name_H-M   'P 1'
#
loop_
_entity.id
_entity.type
_entity.pdbx_description
1 polymer ?
#
loop_
_entity_poly.entity_id
_entity_poly.type
_entity_poly.pdbx_seq_one_letter_code
_entity_poly.pdbx_strand_id
1 'polypeptide(L)'
;NVPIDLLRIDPAIEAGQRARVAAVRARRDEAQASALRTRLTAAANSDENLMPLLVECVENDLTLGEICHTLRQTWGEYTPSYEL
;
A
#
# COMPACT_ATOMS: atom_id res chain seq x y z
N ASN A 1 41.31 -20.01 0.81
CA ASN A 1 40.14 -19.32 0.26
C ASN A 1 39.05 -19.38 1.32
N VAL A 2 38.74 -18.27 2.02
CA VAL A 2 37.73 -18.27 3.08
C VAL A 2 36.37 -18.06 2.40
N PRO A 3 35.39 -18.96 2.58
CA PRO A 3 34.06 -18.78 1.99
C PRO A 3 33.39 -17.54 2.60
N ILE A 4 32.87 -16.67 1.72
CA ILE A 4 32.09 -15.50 2.12
C ILE A 4 30.69 -15.99 2.48
N ASP A 5 30.26 -15.72 3.71
CA ASP A 5 28.87 -15.98 4.10
C ASP A 5 27.96 -14.93 3.50
N LEU A 6 26.95 -15.37 2.75
CA LEU A 6 26.01 -14.50 2.05
C LEU A 6 24.75 -14.35 2.89
N LEU A 7 24.29 -13.11 3.05
CA LEU A 7 22.98 -12.84 3.65
C LEU A 7 21.89 -13.60 2.87
N ARG A 8 21.14 -14.43 3.58
CA ARG A 8 19.93 -15.08 3.08
C ARG A 8 18.72 -14.53 3.81
N ILE A 9 17.73 -14.07 3.06
CA ILE A 9 16.46 -13.63 3.62
C ILE A 9 15.60 -14.87 3.93
N ASP A 10 15.11 -14.97 5.16
CA ASP A 10 14.26 -16.06 5.60
C ASP A 10 12.87 -15.97 4.94
N PRO A 11 12.41 -16.99 4.19
CA PRO A 11 11.07 -17.04 3.60
C PRO A 11 9.93 -16.89 4.61
N ALA A 12 10.15 -17.21 5.89
CA ALA A 12 9.17 -17.03 6.96
C ALA A 12 8.76 -15.56 7.14
N ILE A 13 9.63 -14.61 6.77
CA ILE A 13 9.32 -13.17 6.83
C ILE A 13 8.14 -12.83 5.92
N GLU A 14 8.14 -13.33 4.68
CA GLU A 14 7.04 -13.11 3.72
C GLU A 14 5.73 -13.69 4.25
N ALA A 15 5.77 -14.95 4.70
CA ALA A 15 4.61 -15.62 5.27
C ALA A 15 4.02 -14.84 6.46
N GLY A 16 4.90 -14.34 7.35
CA GLY A 16 4.52 -13.49 8.47
C GLY A 16 3.87 -12.18 8.03
N GLN A 17 4.42 -11.47 7.04
CA GLN A 17 3.82 -10.21 6.55
C GLN A 17 2.45 -10.45 5.89
N ARG A 18 2.29 -11.52 5.12
CA ARG A 18 1.00 -11.89 4.52
C ARG A 18 -0.06 -12.13 5.58
N ALA A 19 0.27 -12.85 6.66
CA ALA A 19 -0.63 -13.08 7.78
C ALA A 19 -1.01 -11.76 8.49
N ARG A 20 -0.05 -10.85 8.71
CA ARG A 20 -0.31 -9.54 9.33
C ARG A 20 -1.27 -8.69 8.50
N VAL A 21 -1.05 -8.60 7.18
CA VAL A 21 -1.94 -7.87 6.27
C VAL A 21 -3.34 -8.47 6.24
N ALA A 22 -3.46 -9.80 6.23
CA ALA A 22 -4.76 -10.45 6.31
C ALA A 22 -5.48 -10.13 7.63
N ALA A 23 -4.77 -10.15 8.77
CA ALA A 23 -5.32 -9.82 10.08
C ALA A 23 -5.74 -8.35 10.20
N VAL A 24 -5.00 -7.41 9.58
CA VAL A 24 -5.39 -5.99 9.49
C VAL A 24 -6.73 -5.85 8.76
N ARG A 25 -6.84 -6.46 7.57
CA ARG A 25 -8.07 -6.41 6.77
C ARG A 25 -9.26 -7.08 7.46
N ALA A 26 -9.03 -8.16 8.22
CA ALA A 26 -10.09 -8.90 8.88
C ALA A 26 -10.72 -8.16 10.08
N ARG A 27 -9.98 -7.25 10.73
CA ARG A 27 -10.44 -6.57 11.96
C ARG A 27 -10.92 -5.14 11.75
N ARG A 28 -10.56 -4.50 10.63
CA ARG A 28 -10.85 -3.09 10.38
C ARG A 28 -12.35 -2.86 10.15
N ASP A 29 -12.78 -1.61 10.28
CA ASP A 29 -14.07 -1.19 9.76
C ASP A 29 -14.01 -1.12 8.22
N GLU A 30 -14.58 -2.13 7.55
CA GLU A 30 -14.56 -2.20 6.09
C GLU A 30 -15.44 -1.13 5.43
N ALA A 31 -16.49 -0.65 6.10
CA ALA A 31 -17.34 0.41 5.56
C ALA A 31 -16.56 1.74 5.54
N GLN A 32 -15.89 2.06 6.64
CA GLN A 32 -15.00 3.21 6.74
C GLN A 32 -13.84 3.10 5.74
N ALA A 33 -13.22 1.91 5.63
CA ALA A 33 -12.13 1.71 4.69
C ALA A 33 -12.58 1.90 3.24
N SER A 34 -13.77 1.44 2.88
CA SER A 34 -14.37 1.64 1.56
C SER A 34 -14.66 3.12 1.29
N ALA A 35 -15.27 3.83 2.24
CA ALA A 35 -15.55 5.25 2.12
C ALA A 35 -14.26 6.07 1.92
N LEU A 36 -13.20 5.76 2.66
CA LEU A 36 -11.90 6.42 2.52
C LEU A 36 -11.24 6.14 1.16
N ARG A 37 -11.35 4.93 0.61
CA ARG A 37 -10.89 4.65 -0.77
C ARG A 37 -11.64 5.49 -1.80
N THR A 38 -12.97 5.60 -1.68
CA THR A 38 -13.77 6.45 -2.57
C THR A 38 -13.38 7.92 -2.45
N ARG A 39 -13.20 8.43 -1.23
CA ARG A 39 -12.73 9.81 -1.00
C ARG A 39 -11.33 10.03 -1.56
N LEU A 40 -10.43 9.06 -1.41
CA LEU A 40 -9.08 9.12 -1.96
C LEU A 40 -9.09 9.21 -3.49
N THR A 41 -9.94 8.42 -4.17
CA THR A 41 -10.14 8.56 -5.62
C THR A 41 -10.65 9.95 -6.00
N ALA A 42 -11.62 10.50 -5.27
CA ALA A 42 -12.14 11.84 -5.56
C ALA A 42 -11.08 12.93 -5.35
N ALA A 43 -10.38 12.91 -4.21
CA ALA A 43 -9.32 13.86 -3.88
C ALA A 43 -8.14 13.77 -4.88
N ALA A 44 -7.79 12.56 -5.33
CA ALA A 44 -6.76 12.34 -6.34
C ALA A 44 -7.09 12.93 -7.72
N ASN A 45 -8.37 13.25 -7.99
CA ASN A 45 -8.82 13.96 -9.20
C ASN A 45 -9.05 15.47 -8.95
N SER A 46 -8.51 16.01 -7.86
CA SER A 46 -8.66 17.41 -7.46
C SER A 46 -7.30 18.04 -7.13
N ASP A 47 -7.30 19.32 -6.76
CA ASP A 47 -6.11 20.04 -6.27
C ASP A 47 -5.95 19.98 -4.73
N GLU A 48 -6.73 19.15 -4.03
CA GLU A 48 -6.63 19.00 -2.58
C GLU A 48 -5.28 18.39 -2.15
N ASN A 49 -4.74 18.85 -1.01
CA ASN A 49 -3.58 18.22 -0.40
C ASN A 49 -3.96 16.84 0.14
N LEU A 50 -3.38 15.78 -0.44
CA LEU A 50 -3.69 14.40 -0.05
C LEU A 50 -3.08 13.99 1.30
N MET A 51 -2.04 14.67 1.80
CA MET A 51 -1.33 14.20 2.99
C MET A 51 -2.23 13.98 4.23
N PRO A 52 -3.15 14.90 4.59
CA PRO A 52 -4.09 14.65 5.69
C PRO A 52 -4.99 13.44 5.45
N LEU A 53 -5.48 13.26 4.22
CA LEU A 53 -6.32 12.12 3.86
C LEU A 53 -5.54 10.80 3.89
N LEU A 54 -4.26 10.80 3.49
CA LEU A 54 -3.40 9.64 3.57
C LEU A 54 -3.20 9.22 5.04
N VAL A 55 -2.98 10.17 5.95
CA VAL A 55 -2.92 9.89 7.39
C VAL A 55 -4.21 9.23 7.87
N GLU A 56 -5.36 9.81 7.54
CA GLU A 56 -6.67 9.25 7.88
C GLU A 56 -6.86 7.82 7.33
N CYS A 57 -6.39 7.55 6.10
CA CYS A 57 -6.37 6.19 5.54
C CYS A 57 -5.57 5.22 6.41
N VAL A 58 -4.34 5.58 6.80
CA VAL A 58 -3.49 4.66 7.60
C VAL A 58 -4.04 4.47 9.02
N GLU A 59 -4.58 5.53 9.63
CA GLU A 59 -5.24 5.46 10.94
C GLU A 59 -6.47 4.53 10.94
N ASN A 60 -7.10 4.34 9.78
CA ASN A 60 -8.23 3.44 9.59
C ASN A 60 -7.83 2.10 8.94
N ASP A 61 -6.59 1.63 9.17
CA ASP A 61 -6.12 0.30 8.77
C ASP A 61 -6.21 0.04 7.24
N LEU A 62 -6.14 1.09 6.39
CA LEU A 62 -5.82 0.90 4.97
C LEU A 62 -4.34 0.57 4.82
N THR A 63 -4.06 -0.47 4.05
CA THR A 63 -2.69 -0.89 3.76
C THR A 63 -2.06 0.00 2.70
N LEU A 64 -0.73 0.12 2.72
CA LEU A 64 0.04 0.79 1.66
C LEU A 64 -0.36 0.28 0.27
N GLY A 65 -0.53 -1.04 0.13
CA GLY A 65 -0.93 -1.65 -1.13
C GLY A 65 -2.30 -1.17 -1.64
N GLU A 66 -3.28 -1.00 -0.76
CA GLU A 66 -4.62 -0.51 -1.11
C GLU A 66 -4.58 0.97 -1.50
N ILE A 67 -3.90 1.81 -0.72
CA ILE A 67 -3.72 3.24 -1.01
C ILE A 67 -3.05 3.41 -2.38
N CYS A 68 -1.90 2.75 -2.59
CA CYS A 68 -1.20 2.82 -3.86
C CYS A 68 -2.04 2.25 -5.02
N HIS A 69 -2.82 1.18 -4.81
CA HIS A 69 -3.68 0.64 -5.86
C HIS A 69 -4.78 1.63 -6.27
N THR A 70 -5.43 2.28 -5.31
CA THR A 70 -6.40 3.35 -5.58
C THR A 70 -5.80 4.50 -6.39
N LEU A 71 -4.58 4.93 -6.03
CA LEU A 71 -3.89 5.99 -6.76
C LEU A 71 -3.44 5.53 -8.16
N ARG A 72 -2.93 4.30 -8.31
CA ARG A 72 -2.57 3.71 -9.61
C ARG A 72 -3.78 3.58 -10.54
N GLN A 73 -4.96 3.26 -10.02
CA GLN A 73 -6.19 3.25 -10.81
C GLN A 73 -6.60 4.64 -11.30
N THR A 74 -6.22 5.70 -10.56
CA THR A 74 -6.58 7.08 -10.88
C THR A 74 -5.56 7.73 -11.83
N TRP A 75 -4.27 7.54 -11.57
CA TRP A 75 -3.19 8.24 -12.28
C TRP A 75 -2.40 7.35 -13.25
N GLY A 76 -2.61 6.04 -13.19
CA GLY A 76 -1.75 5.07 -13.86
C GLY A 76 -0.45 4.82 -13.10
N GLU A 77 0.50 4.21 -13.80
CA GLU A 77 1.84 3.91 -13.31
C GLU A 77 2.88 4.61 -14.16
N TYR A 78 3.99 4.99 -13.55
CA TYR A 78 5.12 5.55 -14.28
C TYR A 78 5.75 4.46 -15.17
N THR A 79 5.88 4.76 -16.45
CA THR A 79 6.63 3.94 -17.41
C THR A 79 7.91 4.70 -17.81
N PRO A 80 9.10 4.15 -17.53
CA PRO A 80 10.35 4.75 -17.99
C PRO A 80 10.38 4.90 -19.50
N SER A 81 10.97 5.99 -20.00
CA SER A 81 11.05 6.28 -21.43
C SER A 81 12.19 5.55 -22.17
N TYR A 82 12.94 4.70 -21.49
CA TYR A 82 14.06 3.94 -22.04
C TYR A 82 13.80 2.44 -21.94
N GLU A 83 14.34 1.67 -22.90
CA GLU A 83 14.33 0.21 -22.88
C GLU A 83 15.41 -0.32 -21.92
N LEU A 84 15.09 -1.37 -21.16
CA LEU A 84 16.00 -2.10 -20.26
C LEU A 84 16.78 -3.18 -21.02
#